data_AF-A0A2D0IJY2-F1
#
_entry.id   AF-A0A2D0IJY2-F1
#
_cell.length_a   1.000
_cell.length_b   1.000
_cell.length_c   1.000
_cell.angle_alpha   90.00
_cell.angle_beta   90.00
_cell.angle_gamma   90.00
#
_symmetry.space_group_name_H-M   'P 1'
#
loop_
_entity.id
_entity.type
_entity.pdbx_description
1 polymer ?
#
loop_
_entity_poly.entity_id
_entity_poly.type
_entity_poly.pdbx_seq_one_letter_code
_entity_poly.pdbx_strand_id
1 'polypeptide(L)'
;MRRRFADRLGALLLSLNIQVKSLSHLKAKHVEQYVDARLSQGIAKRTVQNEMATLRNIFRMAGREKLETSPRLSNQTLGLSGTSRAGTKQAIPDATFQVVYQKALERDVGLAVTLKFARLLGLCSQEAVQCSASLKSWRKQLAQPEPKLHVVFGTKGGRLTAYSVFFLRSNTTRNARLPN
;
A
#
# COMPACT_ATOMS: atom_id res chain seq x y z
N MET A 1 -12.56 -5.09 -0.02
CA MET A 1 -12.01 -4.54 1.24
C MET A 1 -13.08 -4.28 2.31
N ARG A 2 -14.22 -3.64 1.97
CA ARG A 2 -15.33 -3.37 2.91
C ARG A 2 -15.94 -4.65 3.53
N ARG A 3 -16.18 -5.70 2.72
CA ARG A 3 -16.75 -6.98 3.19
C ARG A 3 -15.90 -7.64 4.29
N ARG A 4 -14.60 -7.83 4.03
CA ARG A 4 -13.62 -8.34 5.04
C ARG A 4 -13.48 -7.49 6.31
N PHE A 5 -13.86 -6.21 6.28
CA PHE A 5 -13.90 -5.39 7.50
C PHE A 5 -15.21 -5.61 8.25
N ALA A 6 -16.35 -5.64 7.57
CA ALA A 6 -17.64 -5.95 8.16
C ALA A 6 -17.64 -7.34 8.82
N ASP A 7 -17.04 -8.35 8.19
CA ASP A 7 -16.93 -9.70 8.75
C ASP A 7 -16.07 -9.72 10.02
N ARG A 8 -14.92 -9.01 10.02
CA ARG A 8 -14.05 -8.89 11.20
C ARG A 8 -14.69 -8.08 12.32
N LEU A 9 -15.40 -7.01 11.98
CA LEU A 9 -16.16 -6.22 12.93
C LEU A 9 -17.26 -7.06 13.56
N GLY A 10 -18.03 -7.79 12.75
CA GLY A 10 -19.08 -8.70 13.22
C GLY A 10 -18.53 -9.79 14.15
N ALA A 11 -17.47 -10.47 13.75
CA ALA A 11 -16.82 -11.50 14.57
C ALA A 11 -16.30 -10.93 15.91
N LEU A 12 -15.71 -9.73 15.89
CA LEU A 12 -15.14 -9.12 17.09
C LEU A 12 -16.23 -8.56 18.03
N LEU A 13 -17.31 -8.02 17.49
CA LEU A 13 -18.48 -7.63 18.28
C LEU A 13 -19.13 -8.85 18.94
N LEU A 14 -19.24 -9.97 18.23
CA LEU A 14 -19.71 -11.24 18.78
C LEU A 14 -18.79 -11.77 19.88
N SER A 15 -17.46 -11.71 19.70
CA SER A 15 -16.51 -12.15 20.75
C SER A 15 -16.55 -11.28 22.01
N LEU A 16 -16.99 -10.03 21.89
CA LEU A 16 -17.22 -9.11 23.02
C LEU A 16 -18.63 -9.27 23.63
N ASN A 17 -19.37 -10.31 23.24
CA ASN A 17 -20.75 -10.59 23.61
C ASN A 17 -21.72 -9.43 23.29
N ILE A 18 -21.39 -8.59 22.30
CA ILE A 18 -22.22 -7.49 21.84
C ILE A 18 -23.16 -8.00 20.76
N GLN A 19 -24.38 -8.36 21.16
CA GLN A 19 -25.42 -8.87 20.25
C GLN A 19 -26.04 -7.74 19.42
N VAL A 20 -25.40 -7.37 18.32
CA VAL A 20 -25.92 -6.36 17.37
C VAL A 20 -26.52 -7.07 16.16
N LYS A 21 -27.85 -7.25 16.16
CA LYS A 21 -28.60 -7.89 15.06
C LYS A 21 -28.60 -7.06 13.77
N SER A 22 -28.37 -5.76 13.86
CA SER A 22 -28.30 -4.84 12.72
C SER A 22 -27.45 -3.60 13.05
N LEU A 23 -26.80 -3.02 12.04
CA LEU A 23 -26.04 -1.77 12.15
C LEU A 23 -26.85 -0.62 12.76
N SER A 24 -28.19 -0.66 12.72
CA SER A 24 -29.08 0.30 13.37
C SER A 24 -28.95 0.31 14.90
N HIS A 25 -28.63 -0.83 15.52
CA HIS A 25 -28.56 -0.98 16.98
C HIS A 25 -27.17 -0.67 17.55
N LEU A 26 -26.17 -0.43 16.69
CA LEU A 26 -24.83 -0.10 17.15
C LEU A 26 -24.85 1.28 17.85
N LYS A 27 -24.33 1.39 19.07
CA LYS A 27 -24.22 2.65 19.81
C LYS A 27 -22.75 3.06 19.90
N ALA A 28 -22.49 4.33 20.19
CA ALA A 28 -21.11 4.83 20.37
C ALA A 28 -20.31 3.98 21.37
N LYS A 29 -20.93 3.56 22.49
CA LYS A 29 -20.30 2.67 23.48
C LYS A 29 -19.77 1.35 22.92
N HIS A 30 -20.43 0.77 21.92
CA HIS A 30 -19.97 -0.49 21.31
C HIS A 30 -18.74 -0.26 20.43
N VAL A 31 -18.63 0.92 19.84
CA VAL A 31 -17.45 1.32 19.04
C VAL A 31 -16.26 1.59 19.94
N GLU A 32 -16.48 2.23 21.10
CA GLU A 32 -15.45 2.43 22.12
C GLU A 32 -14.93 1.09 22.63
N GLN A 33 -15.83 0.19 23.07
CA GLN A 33 -15.46 -1.16 23.51
C GLN A 33 -14.70 -1.94 22.44
N TYR A 34 -15.09 -1.79 21.17
CA TYR A 34 -14.34 -2.35 20.04
C TYR A 34 -12.92 -1.79 19.98
N VAL A 35 -12.75 -0.46 20.01
CA VAL A 35 -11.44 0.19 19.97
C VAL A 35 -10.56 -0.25 21.15
N ASP A 36 -11.11 -0.25 22.36
CA ASP A 36 -10.38 -0.68 23.57
C ASP A 36 -9.91 -2.13 23.44
N ALA A 37 -10.77 -3.03 22.93
CA ALA A 37 -10.40 -4.41 22.68
C ALA A 37 -9.31 -4.57 21.61
N ARG A 38 -9.31 -3.73 20.56
CA ARG A 38 -8.23 -3.75 19.54
C ARG A 38 -6.91 -3.28 20.13
N LEU A 39 -6.95 -2.24 20.96
CA LEU A 39 -5.76 -1.72 21.62
C LEU A 39 -5.21 -2.72 22.64
N SER A 40 -6.07 -3.40 23.40
CA SER A 40 -5.64 -4.44 24.36
C SER A 40 -5.06 -5.68 23.67
N GLN A 41 -5.49 -5.99 22.44
CA GLN A 41 -4.86 -6.99 21.57
C GLN A 41 -3.49 -6.58 21.01
N GLY A 42 -2.99 -5.38 21.34
CA GLY A 42 -1.72 -4.85 20.83
C GLY A 42 -1.78 -4.40 19.37
N ILE A 43 -2.98 -4.19 18.80
CA ILE A 43 -3.12 -3.74 17.42
C ILE A 43 -2.65 -2.29 17.31
N ALA A 44 -1.79 -2.03 16.33
CA ALA A 44 -1.26 -0.69 16.09
C ALA A 44 -2.38 0.34 15.88
N LYS A 45 -2.30 1.49 16.55
CA LYS A 45 -3.26 2.60 16.46
C LYS A 45 -3.60 2.99 15.03
N ARG A 46 -2.61 2.98 14.11
CA ARG A 46 -2.81 3.28 12.68
C ARG A 46 -3.79 2.31 12.00
N THR A 47 -3.74 1.04 12.38
CA THR A 47 -4.67 0.02 11.89
C THR A 47 -6.07 0.30 12.40
N VAL A 48 -6.21 0.58 13.71
CA VAL A 48 -7.51 0.93 14.31
C VAL A 48 -8.08 2.23 13.71
N GLN A 49 -7.25 3.22 13.38
CA GLN A 49 -7.70 4.41 12.63
C GLN A 49 -8.28 4.08 11.25
N ASN A 50 -7.69 3.13 10.51
CA ASN A 50 -8.23 2.67 9.22
C ASN A 50 -9.56 1.94 9.40
N GLU A 51 -9.68 1.15 10.46
CA GLU A 51 -10.92 0.48 10.86
C GLU A 51 -12.00 1.52 11.17
N MET A 52 -11.69 2.54 11.97
CA MET A 52 -12.60 3.65 12.29
C MET A 52 -13.00 4.47 11.06
N ALA A 53 -12.09 4.75 10.13
CA ALA A 53 -12.42 5.43 8.87
C ALA A 53 -13.39 4.59 8.00
N THR A 54 -13.23 3.26 8.01
CA THR A 54 -14.16 2.35 7.32
C THR A 54 -15.52 2.36 8.01
N LEU A 55 -15.54 2.32 9.34
CA LEU A 55 -16.77 2.34 10.13
C LEU A 55 -17.57 3.64 9.95
N ARG A 56 -16.91 4.80 9.92
CA ARG A 56 -17.54 6.09 9.62
C ARG A 56 -18.19 6.09 8.23
N ASN A 57 -17.50 5.56 7.21
CA ASN A 57 -18.09 5.39 5.88
C ASN A 57 -19.33 4.48 5.89
N ILE A 58 -19.32 3.40 6.68
CA ILE A 58 -20.48 2.52 6.84
C ILE A 58 -21.64 3.26 7.51
N PHE A 59 -21.39 4.04 8.57
CA PHE A 59 -22.44 4.85 9.21
C PHE A 59 -23.04 5.86 8.25
N ARG A 60 -22.21 6.56 7.48
CA ARG A 60 -22.69 7.51 6.47
C ARG A 60 -23.57 6.81 5.43
N MET A 61 -23.13 5.68 4.89
CA MET A 61 -23.92 4.89 3.94
C MET A 61 -25.22 4.36 4.52
N ALA A 62 -25.27 4.13 5.84
CA ALA A 62 -26.46 3.67 6.55
C ALA A 62 -27.34 4.82 7.08
N GLY A 63 -27.07 6.08 6.70
CA GLY A 63 -27.82 7.26 7.17
C GLY A 63 -27.63 7.59 8.66
N ARG A 64 -26.58 7.08 9.31
CA ARG A 64 -26.30 7.24 10.74
C ARG A 64 -25.29 8.36 11.03
N GLU A 65 -25.54 9.53 10.44
CA GLU A 65 -24.65 10.69 10.48
C GLU A 65 -24.28 11.13 11.90
N LYS A 66 -25.24 11.05 12.85
CA LYS A 66 -25.01 11.36 14.27
C LYS A 66 -23.88 10.54 14.91
N LEU A 67 -23.67 9.30 14.47
CA LEU A 67 -22.54 8.49 14.95
C LEU A 67 -21.28 8.76 14.13
N GLU A 68 -21.42 9.00 12.84
CA GLU A 68 -20.29 9.30 11.97
C GLU A 68 -19.53 10.56 12.39
N THR A 69 -20.25 11.64 12.72
CA THR A 69 -19.70 12.94 13.13
C THR A 69 -19.55 13.08 14.65
N SER A 70 -19.87 12.04 15.41
CA SER A 70 -19.86 12.10 16.88
C SER A 70 -18.47 12.47 17.42
N PRO A 71 -18.34 13.54 18.23
CA PRO A 71 -17.07 13.89 18.89
C PRO A 71 -16.54 12.76 19.79
N ARG A 72 -17.45 11.96 20.34
CA ARG A 72 -17.16 10.78 21.16
C ARG A 72 -16.41 9.69 20.37
N LEU A 73 -16.67 9.59 19.06
CA LEU A 73 -16.01 8.64 18.17
C LEU A 73 -14.86 9.26 17.36
N SER A 74 -14.37 10.42 17.77
CA SER A 74 -13.18 11.03 17.17
C SER A 74 -11.94 10.20 17.48
N ASN A 75 -10.95 10.21 16.58
CA ASN A 75 -9.68 9.51 16.83
C ASN A 75 -8.96 10.05 18.07
N GLN A 76 -9.13 11.32 18.41
CA GLN A 76 -8.52 11.95 19.57
C GLN A 76 -9.14 11.42 20.87
N THR A 77 -10.47 11.44 20.95
CA THR A 77 -11.24 10.93 22.11
C THR A 77 -10.98 9.45 22.34
N LEU A 78 -10.82 8.68 21.27
CA LEU A 78 -10.55 7.24 21.32
C LEU A 78 -9.06 6.90 21.61
N GLY A 79 -8.22 7.88 21.94
CA GLY A 79 -6.79 7.64 22.23
C GLY A 79 -5.95 7.19 21.02
N LEU A 80 -6.49 7.35 19.81
CA LEU A 80 -5.85 6.94 18.55
C LEU A 80 -4.96 8.05 17.95
N SER A 81 -4.71 9.15 18.65
CA SER A 81 -3.82 10.24 18.21
C SER A 81 -2.33 9.85 18.31
N GLY A 82 -1.45 10.70 17.76
CA GLY A 82 0.00 10.55 17.88
C GLY A 82 0.65 9.50 16.97
N THR A 83 -0.06 9.02 15.94
CA THR A 83 0.50 8.04 15.00
C THR A 83 1.30 8.71 13.89
N SER A 84 2.51 8.22 13.61
CA SER A 84 3.26 8.64 12.43
C SER A 84 2.73 7.99 11.16
N ARG A 85 2.79 8.74 10.04
CA ARG A 85 2.60 8.19 8.68
C ARG A 85 3.91 7.68 8.08
N ALA A 86 5.06 7.94 8.71
CA ALA A 86 6.34 7.42 8.26
C ALA A 86 6.32 5.89 8.37
N GLY A 87 6.58 5.22 7.26
CA GLY A 87 6.77 3.77 7.27
C GLY A 87 8.07 3.40 7.95
N THR A 88 8.11 2.25 8.61
CA THR A 88 9.33 1.66 9.19
C THR A 88 10.14 0.86 8.18
N LYS A 89 9.65 0.71 6.95
CA LYS A 89 10.30 -0.08 5.91
C LYS A 89 11.52 0.66 5.38
N GLN A 90 12.65 -0.04 5.32
CA GLN A 90 13.90 0.46 4.76
C GLN A 90 14.11 -0.08 3.34
N ALA A 91 14.88 0.66 2.54
CA ALA A 91 15.28 0.21 1.21
C ALA A 91 16.19 -1.02 1.33
N ILE A 92 16.00 -2.00 0.43
CA ILE A 92 16.80 -3.23 0.43
C ILE A 92 18.25 -2.90 -0.03
N PRO A 93 19.28 -3.18 0.80
CA PRO A 93 20.67 -2.97 0.44
C PRO A 93 21.08 -3.77 -0.81
N ASP A 94 22.07 -3.29 -1.55
CA ASP A 94 22.53 -3.93 -2.79
C ASP A 94 22.96 -5.38 -2.56
N ALA A 95 23.75 -5.65 -1.51
CA ALA A 95 24.22 -7.00 -1.20
C ALA A 95 23.05 -7.99 -0.99
N THR A 96 22.05 -7.59 -0.21
CA THR A 96 20.84 -8.39 0.02
C THR A 96 20.05 -8.60 -1.27
N PHE A 97 19.93 -7.56 -2.10
CA PHE A 97 19.25 -7.68 -3.38
C PHE A 97 19.94 -8.67 -4.31
N GLN A 98 21.28 -8.66 -4.38
CA GLN A 98 22.02 -9.60 -5.23
C GLN A 98 21.79 -11.06 -4.82
N VAL A 99 21.81 -11.35 -3.51
CA VAL A 99 21.51 -12.71 -3.02
C VAL A 99 20.10 -13.16 -3.43
N VAL A 100 19.09 -12.29 -3.27
CA VAL A 100 17.71 -12.60 -3.67
C VAL A 100 17.60 -12.74 -5.19
N TYR A 101 18.28 -11.90 -5.95
CA TYR A 101 18.29 -11.94 -7.41
C TYR A 101 18.88 -13.24 -7.95
N GLN A 102 19.99 -13.74 -7.39
CA GLN A 102 20.58 -15.01 -7.80
C GLN A 102 19.65 -16.20 -7.53
N LYS A 103 19.06 -16.26 -6.32
CA LYS A 103 18.05 -17.28 -6.00
C LYS A 103 16.84 -17.23 -6.92
N ALA A 104 16.40 -16.03 -7.30
CA ALA A 104 15.31 -15.86 -8.26
C ALA A 104 15.72 -16.35 -9.65
N LEU A 105 16.95 -16.09 -10.09
CA LEU A 105 17.46 -16.50 -11.40
C LEU A 105 17.57 -18.02 -11.51
N GLU A 106 18.03 -18.70 -10.46
CA GLU A 106 18.04 -20.17 -10.36
C GLU A 106 16.64 -20.77 -10.44
N ARG A 107 15.64 -20.03 -9.93
CA ARG A 107 14.26 -20.51 -9.87
C ARG A 107 13.48 -20.26 -11.15
N ASP A 108 13.51 -19.03 -11.66
CA ASP A 108 12.78 -18.59 -12.84
C ASP A 108 13.33 -17.26 -13.37
N VAL A 109 13.67 -17.22 -14.66
CA VAL A 109 14.23 -16.02 -15.30
C VAL A 109 13.22 -14.86 -15.30
N GLY A 110 11.93 -15.16 -15.48
CA GLY A 110 10.87 -14.14 -15.46
C GLY A 110 10.80 -13.43 -14.11
N LEU A 111 10.82 -14.18 -13.01
CA LEU A 111 10.86 -13.65 -11.66
C LEU A 111 12.09 -12.76 -11.43
N ALA A 112 13.27 -13.20 -11.87
CA ALA A 112 14.50 -12.42 -11.74
C ALA A 112 14.42 -11.09 -12.50
N VAL A 113 13.88 -11.10 -13.72
CA VAL A 113 13.66 -9.89 -14.53
C VAL A 113 12.64 -8.96 -13.87
N THR A 114 11.54 -9.50 -13.34
CA THR A 114 10.53 -8.74 -12.59
C THR A 114 11.13 -8.04 -11.37
N LEU A 115 12.01 -8.70 -10.62
CA LEU A 115 12.71 -8.08 -9.48
C LEU A 115 13.61 -6.91 -9.90
N LYS A 116 14.31 -7.04 -11.03
CA LYS A 116 15.10 -5.94 -11.59
C LYS A 116 14.23 -4.75 -11.97
N PHE A 117 13.09 -4.98 -12.63
CA PHE A 117 12.15 -3.90 -12.94
C PHE A 117 11.60 -3.23 -11.68
N ALA A 118 11.22 -4.01 -10.68
CA ALA A 118 10.74 -3.46 -9.40
C ALA A 118 11.80 -2.58 -8.73
N ARG A 119 13.08 -3.00 -8.72
CA ARG A 119 14.17 -2.22 -8.13
C ARG A 119 14.47 -0.94 -8.92
N LEU A 120 14.56 -1.03 -10.24
CA LEU A 120 14.98 0.09 -11.10
C LEU A 120 13.88 1.14 -11.26
N LEU A 121 12.62 0.72 -11.36
CA LEU A 121 11.49 1.62 -11.63
C LEU A 121 10.67 1.92 -10.37
N GLY A 122 10.95 1.26 -9.24
CA GLY A 122 10.19 1.45 -8.00
C GLY A 122 8.76 0.92 -8.05
N LEU A 123 8.50 -0.09 -8.91
CA LEU A 123 7.15 -0.65 -9.09
C LEU A 123 6.66 -1.32 -7.80
N CYS A 124 5.37 -1.17 -7.50
CA CYS A 124 4.76 -2.01 -6.48
C CYS A 124 4.66 -3.46 -6.95
N SER A 125 4.45 -4.40 -6.01
CA SER A 125 4.46 -5.84 -6.33
C SER A 125 3.50 -6.23 -7.45
N GLN A 126 2.30 -5.63 -7.49
CA GLN A 126 1.30 -5.96 -8.51
C GLN A 126 1.68 -5.38 -9.89
N GLU A 127 2.21 -4.15 -9.92
CA GLU A 127 2.72 -3.53 -11.16
C GLU A 127 3.89 -4.34 -11.72
N ALA A 128 4.82 -4.77 -10.86
CA ALA A 128 5.98 -5.56 -11.26
C ALA A 128 5.59 -6.91 -11.88
N VAL A 129 4.58 -7.59 -11.31
CA VAL A 129 4.10 -8.87 -11.88
C VAL A 129 3.38 -8.67 -13.21
N GLN A 130 2.63 -7.57 -13.37
CA GLN A 130 1.85 -7.31 -14.57
C GLN A 130 2.60 -6.49 -15.64
N CYS A 131 3.84 -6.09 -15.39
CA CYS A 131 4.57 -5.19 -16.28
C CYS A 131 4.89 -5.80 -17.66
N SER A 132 4.89 -7.14 -17.77
CA SER A 132 5.15 -7.87 -19.01
C SER A 132 4.23 -7.41 -20.16
N ALA A 133 2.98 -7.08 -19.86
CA ALA A 133 2.00 -6.58 -20.82
C ALA A 133 2.36 -5.18 -21.37
N SER A 134 3.16 -4.40 -20.65
CA SER A 134 3.57 -3.05 -21.06
C SER A 134 4.91 -3.01 -21.82
N LEU A 135 5.67 -4.10 -21.87
CA LEU A 135 7.06 -4.09 -22.39
C LEU A 135 7.18 -3.57 -23.84
N LYS A 136 6.24 -3.93 -24.72
CA LYS A 136 6.23 -3.44 -26.11
C LYS A 136 6.07 -1.91 -26.19
N SER A 137 5.21 -1.35 -25.33
CA SER A 137 4.97 0.10 -25.24
C SER A 137 6.17 0.81 -24.62
N TRP A 138 6.71 0.25 -23.53
CA TRP A 138 7.89 0.78 -22.85
C TRP A 138 9.11 0.84 -23.75
N ARG A 139 9.32 -0.17 -24.60
CA ARG A 139 10.39 -0.13 -25.60
C ARG A 139 10.29 1.08 -26.53
N LYS A 140 9.09 1.45 -26.97
CA LYS A 140 8.88 2.65 -27.81
C LYS A 140 9.10 3.95 -27.02
N GLN A 141 8.62 3.99 -25.78
CA GLN A 141 8.77 5.14 -24.89
C GLN A 141 10.23 5.41 -24.52
N LEU A 142 11.03 4.35 -24.32
CA LEU A 142 12.46 4.46 -24.02
C LEU A 142 13.29 4.97 -25.20
N ALA A 143 12.78 4.89 -26.43
CA ALA A 143 13.47 5.42 -27.61
C ALA A 143 13.30 6.93 -27.79
N GLN A 144 12.49 7.58 -26.95
CA GLN A 144 12.28 9.03 -26.99
C GLN A 144 13.44 9.77 -26.29
N PRO A 145 13.76 11.02 -26.70
CA PRO A 145 14.83 11.82 -26.09
C PRO A 145 14.67 12.03 -24.57
N GLU A 146 13.43 12.16 -24.11
CA GLU A 146 13.07 12.23 -22.69
C GLU A 146 12.11 11.09 -22.34
N PRO A 147 12.63 9.88 -22.05
CA PRO A 147 11.79 8.71 -21.93
C PRO A 147 10.94 8.74 -20.66
N LYS A 148 9.61 8.66 -20.85
CA LYS A 148 8.62 8.52 -19.77
C LYS A 148 7.89 7.18 -19.91
N LEU A 149 8.00 6.34 -18.89
CA LEU A 149 7.32 5.06 -18.85
C LEU A 149 5.95 5.20 -18.23
N HIS A 150 4.93 4.75 -18.95
CA HIS A 150 3.56 4.70 -18.44
C HIS A 150 3.24 3.30 -17.91
N VAL A 151 3.00 3.19 -16.61
CA VAL A 151 2.54 1.97 -15.96
C VAL A 151 1.02 2.01 -15.91
N VAL A 152 0.41 1.05 -16.61
CA VAL A 152 -1.06 0.95 -16.77
C VAL A 152 -1.62 -0.27 -16.03
N PHE A 153 -0.84 -1.35 -15.95
CA PHE A 153 -1.25 -2.60 -15.33
C PHE A 153 -0.77 -2.70 -13.89
N GLY A 154 -1.57 -3.35 -13.04
CA GLY A 154 -1.30 -3.54 -11.62
C GLY A 154 -1.43 -2.29 -10.75
N THR A 155 -1.83 -1.15 -11.32
CA THR A 155 -1.98 0.11 -10.57
C THR A 155 -3.19 0.07 -9.65
N LYS A 156 -3.06 0.72 -8.49
CA LYS A 156 -4.14 0.76 -7.51
C LYS A 156 -5.31 1.59 -8.04
N GLY A 157 -6.47 0.96 -8.22
CA GLY A 157 -7.69 1.64 -8.67
C GLY A 157 -7.70 2.02 -10.14
N GLY A 158 -6.85 1.39 -10.98
CA GLY A 158 -6.82 1.59 -12.43
C GLY A 158 -6.26 2.94 -12.87
N ARG A 159 -5.60 3.68 -11.97
CA ARG A 159 -5.02 4.98 -12.28
C ARG A 159 -3.69 4.81 -13.00
N LEU A 160 -3.52 5.48 -14.12
CA LEU A 160 -2.25 5.56 -14.84
C LEU A 160 -1.19 6.20 -13.95
N THR A 161 -0.03 5.57 -13.83
CA THR A 161 1.13 6.14 -13.14
C THR A 161 2.26 6.31 -14.13
N ALA A 162 2.82 7.52 -14.20
CA ALA A 162 3.96 7.82 -15.06
C ALA A 162 5.25 7.80 -14.23
N TYR A 163 6.25 7.07 -14.71
CA TYR A 163 7.58 7.00 -14.13
C TYR A 163 8.56 7.67 -15.09
N SER A 164 9.25 8.71 -14.64
CA SER A 164 10.36 9.30 -15.36
C SER A 164 11.55 8.38 -15.25
N VAL A 165 12.07 7.90 -16.38
CA VAL A 165 13.29 7.10 -16.38
C VAL A 165 14.46 8.06 -16.50
N PHE A 166 15.04 8.43 -15.37
CA PHE A 166 16.34 9.07 -15.36
C PHE A 166 17.38 7.98 -15.62
N PHE A 167 17.88 7.92 -16.85
CA PHE A 167 19.13 7.23 -17.10
C PHE A 167 20.19 7.93 -16.26
N LEU A 168 20.70 7.27 -15.21
CA LEU A 168 22.04 7.55 -14.75
C LEU A 168 22.94 7.17 -15.94
N ARG A 169 23.22 8.13 -16.82
CA ARG A 169 24.30 7.99 -17.80
C ARG A 169 25.57 7.84 -16.99
N SER A 170 25.96 6.61 -16.72
CA SER A 170 27.29 6.29 -16.22
C SER A 170 28.29 6.89 -17.20
N ASN A 171 29.14 7.79 -16.71
CA ASN A 171 30.28 8.35 -17.43
C ASN A 171 31.08 7.22 -18.11
N THR A 172 31.01 7.13 -19.42
CA THR A 172 31.95 6.35 -20.23
C THR A 172 32.14 7.03 -21.58
N THR A 173 32.69 8.24 -21.54
CA THR A 173 33.46 8.78 -22.66
C THR A 173 34.90 8.88 -22.23
N ARG A 174 35.67 7.94 -22.77
CA ARG A 174 37.12 7.80 -22.74
C ARG A 174 37.80 9.16 -22.94
N ASN A 175 38.62 9.54 -21.97
CA ASN A 175 39.73 10.44 -22.20
C ASN A 175 40.83 9.59 -22.86
N ALA A 176 40.98 9.74 -24.17
CA ALA A 176 42.15 9.29 -24.91
C ALA A 176 42.47 10.39 -25.94
N ARG A 177 43.06 11.49 -25.45
CA ARG A 177 43.93 12.33 -26.27
C ARG A 177 45.33 11.73 -26.14
N LEU A 178 45.90 11.38 -27.29
CA LEU A 178 47.30 11.00 -27.46
C LEU A 178 48.22 12.16 -27.02
N PRO A 179 49.40 11.89 -26.44
CA PRO A 179 50.43 12.92 -26.29
C PRO A 179 51.01 13.27 -27.67
N ASN A 180 51.48 14.52 -27.78
CA ASN A 180 52.12 15.11 -28.96
C ASN A 180 53.27 14.25 -29.51
#